data_AF-A0A2W6B2C0-F1
#
_entry.id   AF-A0A2W6B2C0-F1
#
_cell.length_a   1.000
_cell.length_b   1.000
_cell.length_c   1.000
_cell.angle_alpha   90.00
_cell.angle_beta   90.00
_cell.angle_gamma   90.00
#
_symmetry.space_group_name_H-M   'P 1'
#
loop_
_entity.id
_entity.type
_entity.pdbx_description
1 polymer ?
#
loop_
_entity_poly.entity_id
_entity_poly.type
_entity_poly.pdbx_seq_one_letter_code
_entity_poly.pdbx_strand_id
1 'polypeptide(L)' 'MTNKGKVNEMGKAGGPRDAAAWQEKREIAKRLLGRGVPSPMIARQLGASKSWIQRIQQEMRDSSPPERESAAS' A
#
# COMPACT_ATOMS: atom_id res chain seq x y z
N MET A 1 14.38 -24.63 -30.15
CA MET A 1 14.63 -25.59 -29.05
C MET A 1 14.18 -24.96 -27.74
N THR A 2 13.17 -25.55 -27.12
CA THR A 2 12.72 -25.25 -25.76
C THR A 2 13.84 -25.52 -24.77
N ASN A 3 14.11 -24.63 -23.82
CA ASN A 3 14.44 -25.11 -22.48
C ASN A 3 13.73 -24.31 -21.39
N LYS A 4 12.88 -25.03 -20.68
CA LYS A 4 12.09 -24.60 -19.54
C LYS A 4 13.02 -24.50 -18.34
N GLY A 5 13.43 -23.29 -17.97
CA GLY A 5 13.90 -23.01 -16.61
C GLY A 5 12.73 -23.02 -15.64
N LYS A 6 12.13 -24.19 -15.42
CA LYS A 6 11.12 -24.40 -14.39
C LYS A 6 11.84 -24.88 -13.13
N VAL A 7 11.45 -24.25 -12.03
CA VAL A 7 11.51 -24.67 -10.64
C VAL A 7 12.57 -24.01 -9.75
N ASN A 8 12.04 -23.31 -8.73
CA ASN A 8 12.58 -23.09 -7.37
C ASN A 8 13.06 -21.67 -7.03
N GLU A 9 12.12 -20.73 -6.85
CA GLU A 9 12.30 -19.74 -5.76
C GLU A 9 10.98 -19.49 -5.02
N MET A 10 10.40 -20.57 -4.54
CA MET A 10 9.46 -20.54 -3.41
C MET A 10 10.31 -20.36 -2.14
N GLY A 11 10.76 -19.13 -1.84
CA GLY A 11 11.64 -18.94 -0.68
C GLY A 11 12.19 -17.55 -0.37
N LYS A 12 12.16 -16.57 -1.28
CA LYS A 12 12.50 -15.18 -0.93
C LYS A 12 11.33 -14.24 -1.16
N ALA A 13 10.42 -14.23 -0.20
CA ALA A 13 9.57 -13.06 -0.02
C ALA A 13 10.49 -11.88 0.35
N GLY A 14 10.67 -10.93 -0.56
CA GLY A 14 11.22 -9.61 -0.25
C GLY A 14 12.68 -9.39 -0.63
N GLY A 15 13.01 -9.45 -1.92
CA GLY A 15 14.25 -8.81 -2.40
C GLY A 15 14.12 -7.27 -2.34
N PRO A 16 15.24 -6.52 -2.42
CA PRO A 16 15.20 -5.04 -2.48
C PRO A 16 14.32 -4.51 -3.63
N ARG A 17 14.19 -5.29 -4.71
CA ARG A 17 13.27 -4.99 -5.83
C ARG A 17 11.79 -5.10 -5.43
N ASP A 18 11.44 -6.04 -4.58
CA ASP A 18 10.08 -6.15 -4.03
C ASP A 18 9.79 -5.00 -3.05
N ALA A 19 10.77 -4.63 -2.22
CA ALA A 19 10.62 -3.50 -1.30
C ALA A 19 10.34 -2.18 -2.05
N ALA A 20 11.08 -1.91 -3.13
CA ALA A 20 10.83 -0.74 -3.99
C ALA A 20 9.44 -0.79 -4.64
N ALA A 21 9.03 -1.95 -5.17
CA ALA A 21 7.69 -2.13 -5.73
C ALA A 21 6.57 -1.92 -4.69
N TRP A 22 6.79 -2.35 -3.45
CA TRP A 22 5.85 -2.12 -2.36
C TRP A 22 5.78 -0.66 -1.91
N GLN A 23 6.89 0.08 -1.96
CA GLN A 23 6.90 1.53 -1.71
C GLN A 23 6.13 2.28 -2.81
N GLU A 24 6.36 1.93 -4.08
CA GLU A 24 5.62 2.53 -5.19
C GLU A 24 4.10 2.27 -5.07
N LYS A 25 3.71 1.03 -4.78
CA LYS A 25 2.31 0.69 -4.51
C LYS A 25 1.73 1.50 -3.36
N ARG A 26 2.50 1.74 -2.30
CA ARG A 26 2.06 2.51 -1.14
C ARG A 26 1.80 3.97 -1.51
N GLU A 27 2.67 4.59 -2.29
CA GLU A 27 2.48 5.96 -2.77
C GLU A 27 1.27 6.08 -3.70
N ILE A 28 1.04 5.09 -4.57
CA ILE A 28 -0.17 5.03 -5.40
C ILE A 28 -1.41 4.89 -4.52
N ALA A 29 -1.40 4.03 -3.50
CA ALA A 29 -2.51 3.86 -2.57
C ALA A 29 -2.85 5.17 -1.84
N LYS A 30 -1.85 5.89 -1.32
CA LYS A 30 -2.05 7.19 -0.66
C LYS A 30 -2.69 8.22 -1.59
N ARG A 31 -2.22 8.31 -2.85
CA ARG A 31 -2.80 9.22 -3.86
C ARG A 31 -4.26 8.89 -4.18
N LEU A 32 -4.59 7.60 -4.31
CA LEU A 32 -5.96 7.15 -4.58
C LEU A 32 -6.88 7.38 -3.38
N LEU A 33 -6.41 7.12 -2.16
CA LEU A 33 -7.13 7.43 -0.93
C LEU A 33 -7.39 8.93 -0.79
N GLY A 34 -6.39 9.78 -1.07
CA GLY A 34 -6.54 11.24 -1.06
C GLY A 34 -7.50 11.78 -2.14
N ARG A 35 -7.75 11.01 -3.20
CA ARG A 35 -8.77 11.29 -4.22
C ARG A 35 -10.18 10.78 -3.87
N GLY A 36 -10.36 10.15 -2.71
CA GLY A 36 -11.64 9.58 -2.29
C GLY A 36 -11.97 8.23 -2.94
N VAL A 37 -11.01 7.53 -3.54
CA VAL A 37 -11.25 6.22 -4.13
C VAL A 37 -11.50 5.18 -3.01
N PRO A 38 -12.54 4.34 -3.10
CA PRO A 38 -12.82 3.33 -2.08
C PRO A 38 -11.69 2.33 -1.89
N SER A 39 -11.30 2.08 -0.63
CA SER A 39 -10.29 1.09 -0.23
C SER A 39 -10.40 -0.30 -0.89
N PRO A 40 -11.60 -0.92 -1.07
CA PRO A 40 -11.70 -2.21 -1.75
C PRO A 40 -11.33 -2.14 -3.24
N MET A 41 -11.56 -1.01 -3.91
CA MET A 41 -11.19 -0.82 -5.30
C MET A 41 -9.67 -0.67 -5.45
N ILE A 42 -9.06 0.10 -4.55
CA ILE A 42 -7.60 0.26 -4.48
C ILE A 42 -6.90 -1.07 -4.22
N ALA A 43 -7.41 -1.87 -3.26
CA ALA A 43 -6.88 -3.19 -2.95
C ALA A 43 -6.87 -4.12 -4.19
N ARG A 44 -7.99 -4.14 -4.93
CA ARG A 44 -8.12 -4.91 -6.17
C ARG A 44 -7.16 -4.41 -7.26
N GLN A 45 -7.04 -3.10 -7.42
CA GLN A 45 -6.18 -2.49 -8.45
C GLN A 45 -4.68 -2.71 -8.18
N LEU A 46 -4.26 -2.71 -6.92
CA LEU A 46 -2.86 -2.90 -6.53
C LEU A 46 -2.47 -4.35 -6.25
N GLY A 47 -3.44 -5.27 -6.28
CA GLY A 47 -3.25 -6.67 -5.90
C GLY A 47 -2.79 -6.79 -4.44
N ALA A 48 -3.38 -5.99 -3.56
CA ALA A 48 -3.03 -5.92 -2.14
C ALA A 48 -4.20 -6.36 -1.25
N SER A 49 -3.93 -6.68 0.00
CA SER A 49 -4.98 -7.00 0.97
C SER A 49 -5.72 -5.74 1.43
N LYS A 50 -7.00 -5.90 1.79
CA LYS A 50 -7.81 -4.80 2.35
C LYS A 50 -7.18 -4.23 3.63
N SER A 51 -6.62 -5.10 4.48
CA SER A 51 -5.95 -4.72 5.72
C SER A 51 -4.71 -3.86 5.47
N TRP A 52 -3.97 -4.11 4.38
CA TRP A 52 -2.84 -3.29 3.99
C TRP A 52 -3.27 -1.87 3.61
N ILE A 53 -4.36 -1.73 2.84
CA ILE A 53 -4.94 -0.42 2.51
C ILE A 53 -5.47 0.32 3.75
N GLN A 54 -6.15 -0.39 4.66
CA GLN A 54 -6.62 0.19 5.92
C GLN A 54 -5.46 0.73 6.77
N ARG A 55 -4.32 0.03 6.82
CA ARG A 55 -3.14 0.49 7.55
C ARG A 55 -2.56 1.77 6.96
N ILE A 56 -2.53 1.90 5.63
CA ILE A 56 -2.11 3.14 4.96
C ILE A 56 -3.09 4.27 5.26
N GLN A 57 -4.40 4.00 5.21
CA GLN A 57 -5.41 4.99 5.52
C GLN A 57 -5.32 5.49 6.97
N GLN A 58 -5.05 4.60 7.92
CA GLN A 58 -4.82 4.95 9.32
C GLN A 58 -3.56 5.80 9.47
N GLU A 59 -2.45 5.41 8.83
CA GLU A 59 -1.21 6.19 8.86
C GLU A 59 -1.38 7.60 8.27
N MET A 60 -2.16 7.75 7.20
CA MET A 60 -2.50 9.08 6.65
C MET A 60 -3.30 9.91 7.65
N ARG A 61 -4.19 9.28 8.43
CA ARG A 61 -4.97 9.94 9.48
C ARG A 61 -4.09 10.35 10.67
N ASP A 62 -3.18 9.46 11.09
CA ASP A 62 -2.27 9.71 12.21
C ASP A 62 -1.17 10.73 11.84
N SER A 63 -0.80 10.80 10.56
CA SER A 63 0.15 11.80 10.02
C SER A 63 -0.51 13.16 9.78
N SER A 64 -1.84 13.21 9.68
CA SER A 64 -2.57 14.46 9.85
C SER A 64 -2.52 14.80 11.34
N PRO A 65 -1.90 15.92 11.76
CA PRO A 65 -1.97 16.33 13.15
C PRO A 65 -3.45 16.35 13.56
N PRO A 66 -3.81 15.92 14.79
CA PRO A 66 -5.12 16.27 15.29
C PRO A 66 -5.19 17.78 15.16
N GLU A 67 -6.14 18.30 14.39
CA GLU A 67 -6.51 19.70 14.49
C GLU A 67 -6.77 19.87 15.98
N ARG A 68 -5.80 20.47 16.69
CA ARG A 68 -5.99 20.82 18.08
C ARG A 68 -7.24 21.66 18.04
N GLU A 69 -8.25 21.18 18.74
CA GLU A 69 -9.42 21.92 19.12
C GLU A 69 -8.94 23.30 19.59
N SER A 70 -8.91 24.26 18.67
CA SER A 70 -8.96 25.69 18.98
C SER A 70 -10.42 25.96 19.32
N ALA A 71 -10.89 25.29 20.37
CA ALA A 71 -12.13 25.59 21.04
C ALA A 71 -11.72 26.10 22.43
N ALA A 72 -11.82 27.42 22.57
CA ALA A 72 -11.97 28.17 23.80
C ALA A 72 -10.82 28.18 24.83
N SER A 73 -10.16 29.34 24.91
CA SER A 73 -10.04 30.09 26.17
C SER A 73 -10.01 31.58 25.87
#